data_AF-A0A0F5HTZ7-F1
#
_entry.id   AF-A0A0F5HTZ7-F1
#
_cell.length_a   1.000
_cell.length_b   1.000
_cell.length_c   1.000
_cell.angle_alpha   90.00
_cell.angle_beta   90.00
_cell.angle_gamma   90.00
#
_symmetry.space_group_name_H-M   'P 1'
#
loop_
_entity.id
_entity.type
_entity.pdbx_description
1 polymer ?
#
loop_
_entity_poly.entity_id
_entity_poly.type
_entity_poly.pdbx_seq_one_letter_code
_entity_poly.pdbx_strand_id
1 'polypeptide(L)' 'MDKWIELTMYVTQQDERPSKPKEESALYSAGYGLHERGTNKGWIRSGSMYVKASKHPVLTAMAATGAEAATYWAAMNRKK' A
#
# COMPACT_ATOMS: atom_id res chain seq x y z
N MET A 1 -16.75 11.71 16.72
CA MET A 1 -15.32 11.45 16.99
C MET A 1 -15.02 9.96 16.83
N ASP A 2 -15.79 9.06 17.44
CA ASP A 2 -15.66 7.60 17.28
C ASP A 2 -15.58 7.12 15.82
N LYS A 3 -16.56 7.43 14.97
CA LYS A 3 -16.57 6.96 13.57
C LYS A 3 -15.38 7.44 12.74
N TRP A 4 -14.79 8.59 13.09
CA TRP A 4 -13.62 9.14 12.40
C TRP A 4 -12.33 8.41 12.80
N ILE A 5 -12.20 8.09 14.09
CA ILE A 5 -11.10 7.26 14.59
C ILE A 5 -11.23 5.84 14.03
N GLU A 6 -12.45 5.31 13.98
CA GLU A 6 -12.75 4.02 13.37
C GLU A 6 -12.27 3.96 11.92
N LEU A 7 -12.69 4.89 11.06
CA LEU A 7 -12.32 4.92 9.66
C LEU A 7 -10.80 5.05 9.41
N THR A 8 -10.09 5.74 10.30
CA THR A 8 -8.67 6.12 10.08
C THR A 8 -7.67 5.17 10.74
N MET A 9 -8.02 4.53 11.87
CA MET A 9 -7.10 3.68 12.63
C MET A 9 -7.35 2.17 12.46
N TYR A 10 -8.53 1.73 12.01
CA TYR A 10 -8.92 0.31 12.14
C TYR A 10 -8.49 -0.64 11.01
N VAL A 11 -8.12 -0.14 9.83
CA VAL A 11 -8.02 -1.00 8.63
C VAL A 11 -6.96 -2.12 8.76
N THR A 12 -5.91 -1.92 9.56
CA THR A 12 -4.85 -2.94 9.77
C THR A 12 -5.01 -3.76 11.04
N GLN A 13 -5.95 -3.39 11.93
CA GLN A 13 -6.09 -3.96 13.28
C GLN A 13 -7.22 -4.99 13.37
N GLN A 14 -8.17 -4.97 12.43
CA GLN A 14 -9.21 -5.99 12.30
C GLN A 14 -8.86 -6.99 11.20
N ASP A 15 -9.05 -8.26 11.49
CA ASP A 15 -8.91 -9.37 10.56
C ASP A 15 -10.11 -10.30 10.78
N GLU A 16 -10.87 -10.60 9.73
CA GLU A 16 -12.01 -11.55 9.78
C GLU A 16 -11.48 -12.99 9.84
N ARG A 17 -10.69 -13.29 10.86
CA ARG A 17 -10.19 -14.63 11.13
C ARG A 17 -10.61 -15.09 12.52
N PRO A 18 -10.88 -16.38 12.70
CA PRO A 18 -11.12 -16.92 14.03
C PRO A 18 -9.87 -16.74 14.91
N SER A 19 -10.10 -16.49 16.18
CA SER A 19 -9.03 -16.52 17.19
C SER A 19 -8.36 -17.89 17.20
N LYS A 20 -7.05 -17.93 17.45
CA LYS A 20 -6.34 -19.20 17.64
C LYS A 20 -6.95 -19.96 18.83
N PRO A 21 -7.07 -21.30 18.74
CA PRO A 21 -7.48 -22.11 19.87
C PRO A 21 -6.47 -21.99 21.03
N LYS A 22 -6.93 -22.26 22.25
CA LYS A 22 -6.15 -21.99 23.47
C LYS A 22 -4.86 -22.81 23.53
N GLU A 23 -4.91 -24.02 22.99
CA GLU A 23 -3.82 -24.99 22.91
C GLU A 23 -2.69 -24.52 21.99
N GLU A 24 -3.02 -23.70 20.99
CA GLU A 24 -2.08 -23.10 20.03
C GLU A 24 -1.70 -21.66 20.41
N SER A 25 -2.22 -21.16 21.55
CA SER A 25 -1.98 -19.79 22.02
C SER A 25 -0.76 -19.73 22.93
N ALA A 26 0.11 -18.77 22.63
CA ALA A 26 1.29 -18.44 23.46
C ALA A 26 0.92 -17.74 24.79
N LEU A 27 -0.37 -17.49 25.05
CA LEU A 27 -0.83 -16.85 26.29
C LEU A 27 -0.66 -17.76 27.52
N TYR A 28 -0.80 -19.08 27.35
CA TYR A 28 -0.75 -20.07 28.44
C TYR A 28 0.39 -21.08 28.30
N SER A 29 1.19 -20.98 27.23
CA SER A 29 2.33 -21.85 26.96
C SER A 29 3.45 -21.09 26.24
N ALA A 30 4.70 -21.51 26.43
CA ALA A 30 5.83 -20.90 25.71
C ALA A 30 5.75 -21.26 24.22
N GLY A 31 5.37 -20.30 23.38
CA GLY A 31 5.36 -20.48 21.93
C GLY A 31 6.77 -20.70 21.38
N TYR A 32 6.92 -21.63 20.42
CA TYR A 32 8.22 -21.95 19.84
C TYR A 32 8.70 -20.80 18.91
N GLY A 33 9.56 -19.96 19.47
CA GLY A 33 10.51 -19.03 18.85
C GLY A 33 10.13 -18.38 17.51
N LEU A 34 9.81 -17.07 17.55
CA LEU A 34 9.87 -16.04 16.48
C LEU A 34 9.35 -16.38 15.05
N HIS A 35 8.88 -17.61 14.80
CA HIS A 35 8.23 -18.06 13.57
C HIS A 35 6.82 -17.49 13.46
N GLU A 36 6.21 -17.15 14.60
CA GLU A 36 4.99 -16.34 14.67
C GLU A 36 5.29 -14.85 14.50
N ARG A 37 6.07 -14.45 13.47
CA ARG A 37 5.93 -13.07 13.02
C ARG A 37 4.46 -12.89 12.66
N GLY A 38 3.83 -11.85 13.22
CA GLY A 38 2.39 -11.66 13.12
C GLY A 38 1.90 -11.89 11.69
N THR A 39 0.88 -12.73 11.53
CA THR A 39 0.27 -13.10 10.24
C THR A 39 -0.49 -11.95 9.58
N ASN A 40 -0.17 -10.70 9.96
CA ASN A 40 -0.79 -9.51 9.43
C ASN A 40 -0.36 -9.36 7.96
N LYS A 41 -1.33 -9.48 7.04
CA LYS A 41 -1.09 -9.32 5.60
C LYS A 41 -0.71 -7.88 5.22
N GLY A 42 -0.84 -6.93 6.14
CA GLY A 42 -0.61 -5.51 5.92
C GLY A 42 -1.70 -4.89 5.06
N TRP A 43 -1.96 -3.58 5.25
CA TRP A 43 -2.87 -2.86 4.38
C TRP A 43 -2.15 -2.41 3.10
N ILE A 44 -2.60 -2.92 1.95
CA ILE A 44 -2.07 -2.54 0.64
C ILE A 44 -2.87 -1.34 0.11
N ARG A 45 -2.25 -0.16 0.07
CA ARG A 45 -2.88 1.06 -0.48
C ARG A 45 -2.95 0.97 -2.02
N SER A 46 -4.16 0.87 -2.57
CA SER A 46 -4.41 0.80 -4.03
C SER A 46 -4.28 2.14 -4.78
N GLY A 47 -4.40 3.26 -4.06
CA GLY A 47 -4.44 4.61 -4.64
C GLY A 47 -3.08 5.28 -4.88
N SER A 48 -1.96 4.69 -4.46
CA SER A 48 -0.65 5.35 -4.54
C SER A 48 -0.14 5.44 -5.98
N MET A 49 -0.03 6.67 -6.51
CA MET A 49 0.55 6.92 -7.84
C MET A 49 2.02 6.51 -7.91
N TYR A 50 2.78 6.69 -6.82
CA TYR A 50 4.17 6.22 -6.75
C TYR A 50 4.25 4.71 -6.92
N VAL A 51 3.41 3.94 -6.20
CA VAL A 51 3.41 2.47 -6.31
C VAL A 51 3.03 2.02 -7.72
N LYS A 52 2.03 2.67 -8.34
CA LYS A 52 1.65 2.38 -9.73
C LYS A 52 2.80 2.68 -10.70
N ALA A 53 3.50 3.80 -10.51
CA ALA A 53 4.65 4.17 -11.32
C ALA A 53 5.81 3.15 -11.18
N SER A 54 6.14 2.76 -9.94
CA SER A 54 7.18 1.77 -9.66
C SER A 54 6.88 0.39 -10.26
N LYS A 55 5.60 -0.03 -10.30
CA LYS A 55 5.20 -1.32 -10.87
C LYS A 55 5.23 -1.33 -12.41
N HIS A 56 5.13 -0.17 -13.05
CA HIS A 56 5.10 -0.04 -14.50
C HIS A 56 6.16 0.96 -15.00
N PRO A 57 7.46 0.63 -14.88
CA PRO A 57 8.54 1.56 -15.18
C PRO A 57 8.55 2.02 -16.64
N VAL A 58 8.25 1.12 -17.60
CA VAL A 58 8.21 1.46 -19.03
C VAL A 58 7.08 2.44 -19.36
N LEU A 59 5.86 2.17 -18.88
CA LEU A 59 4.72 3.08 -19.09
C LEU A 59 4.96 4.44 -18.43
N THR A 60 5.56 4.43 -17.24
CA THR A 60 5.93 5.67 -16.53
C THR A 60 6.96 6.48 -17.31
N ALA A 61 8.00 5.83 -17.82
CA ALA A 61 9.02 6.47 -18.64
C ALA A 61 8.39 7.08 -19.91
N MET A 62 7.54 6.33 -20.61
CA MET A 62 6.83 6.82 -21.80
C MET A 62 5.95 8.04 -21.48
N ALA A 63 5.20 8.00 -20.37
CA ALA A 63 4.37 9.11 -19.94
C ALA A 63 5.21 10.37 -19.62
N ALA A 64 6.34 10.20 -18.94
CA ALA A 64 7.25 11.29 -18.60
C ALA A 64 7.85 11.93 -19.86
N THR A 65 8.46 11.12 -20.74
CA THR A 65 9.06 11.61 -21.99
C THR A 65 8.01 12.24 -22.92
N GLY A 66 6.80 11.67 -22.97
CA GLY A 66 5.68 12.24 -23.73
C GLY A 66 5.26 13.61 -23.21
N ALA A 67 5.19 13.79 -21.88
CA ALA A 67 4.86 15.07 -21.26
C ALA A 67 5.93 16.14 -21.54
N GLU A 68 7.21 15.78 -21.46
CA GLU A 68 8.33 16.68 -21.79
C GLU A 68 8.28 17.11 -23.27
N ALA A 69 8.10 16.15 -24.19
CA ALA A 69 8.01 16.44 -25.61
C ALA A 69 6.81 17.35 -25.93
N ALA A 70 5.65 17.09 -25.33
CA ALA A 70 4.44 17.89 -25.54
C ALA A 70 4.60 19.33 -25.04
N THR A 71 5.20 19.52 -23.85
CA THR A 71 5.45 20.85 -23.29
C THR A 71 6.47 21.63 -24.12
N TYR A 72 7.52 20.97 -24.60
CA TYR A 72 8.50 21.58 -25.50
C TYR A 72 7.87 22.01 -26.83
N TRP A 73 7.07 21.14 -27.46
CA TRP A 73 6.35 21.46 -28.69
C TRP A 73 5.37 22.62 -28.53
N ALA A 74 4.59 22.62 -27.44
CA ALA A 74 3.67 23.71 -27.11
C ALA A 74 4.41 25.04 -26.90
N ALA A 75 5.59 25.02 -26.27
CA ALA A 75 6.41 26.21 -26.06
C ALA A 75 6.98 26.76 -27.39
N MET A 76 7.38 25.89 -28.33
CA MET A 76 7.84 26.32 -29.66
C MET A 76 6.72 26.94 -30.49
N ASN A 77 5.51 26.37 -30.44
CA ASN A 77 4.37 26.87 -31.21
C ASN A 77 3.78 28.17 -30.67
N ARG A 78 4.06 28.52 -29.41
CA ARG A 78 3.69 29.82 -28.82
C ARG A 78 4.60 30.98 -29.24
N LYS A 79 5.76 30.70 -29.83
CA LYS A 79 6.74 31.71 -30.26
C LYS A 79 6.63 32.09 -31.75
N LYS A 80 5.74 31.44 -32.51
CA LYS A 80 5.31 31.86 -33.85
C LYS A 80 4.05 32.71 -33.73
#